data_AF-A0A9E3CP62-F1
#
_entry.id   AF-A0A9E3CP62-F1
#
_cell.length_a   1.000
_cell.length_b   1.000
_cell.length_c   1.000
_cell.angle_alpha   90.00
_cell.angle_beta   90.00
_cell.angle_gamma   90.00
#
_symmetry.space_group_name_H-M   'P 1'
#
loop_
_entity.id
_entity.type
_entity.pdbx_description
1 polymer ?
#
loop_
_entity_poly.entity_id
_entity_poly.type
_entity_poly.pdbx_seq_one_letter_code
_entity_poly.pdbx_strand_id
1 'polypeptide(L)'
;MTRTTTLMAALALACLPLGVAQAQAMSSANDLAYCARLSGLYQRYVGSNEYGRHMVATPNVEGGAAVAECHQGNAAASIPVLERLLSDAGFTLPPRG
;
A
#
# COMPACT_ATOMS: atom_id res chain seq x y z
N MET A 1 49.66 47.36 8.48
CA MET A 1 50.30 46.44 9.46
C MET A 1 49.21 45.60 10.11
N THR A 2 49.04 44.35 9.66
CA THR A 2 48.36 43.17 10.27
C THR A 2 48.37 42.05 9.20
N ARG A 3 49.49 41.35 8.98
CA ARG A 3 49.74 39.93 9.37
C ARG A 3 48.55 38.99 9.06
N THR A 4 48.54 38.28 7.92
CA THR A 4 49.03 36.88 7.72
C THR A 4 48.40 35.91 8.73
N THR A 5 47.65 34.85 8.44
CA THR A 5 47.73 33.70 7.51
C THR A 5 46.40 32.90 7.72
N THR A 6 45.92 31.89 6.99
CA THR A 6 46.52 30.58 6.65
C THR A 6 45.41 29.75 5.96
N LEU A 7 45.77 29.03 4.87
CA LEU A 7 45.32 27.67 4.48
C LEU A 7 43.86 27.48 3.98
N MET A 8 43.62 27.18 2.70
CA MET A 8 43.74 25.85 2.07
C MET A 8 43.05 24.73 2.86
N ALA A 9 41.87 24.29 2.39
CA ALA A 9 41.39 22.89 2.36
C ALA A 9 39.87 22.92 2.05
N ALA A 10 39.46 22.60 0.84
CA ALA A 10 39.19 21.23 0.37
C ALA A 10 37.70 20.88 0.52
N LEU A 11 37.12 20.46 -0.62
CA LEU A 11 36.03 19.50 -0.76
C LEU A 11 35.40 19.02 0.56
N ALA A 12 34.20 19.49 0.87
CA ALA A 12 33.27 18.74 1.71
C ALA A 12 32.05 18.37 0.86
N LEU A 13 32.26 17.30 0.09
CA LEU A 13 31.29 16.27 -0.27
C LEU A 13 29.82 16.70 -0.36
N ALA A 14 29.36 16.75 -1.62
CA ALA A 14 28.02 16.35 -1.97
C ALA A 14 27.71 14.95 -1.39
N CYS A 15 27.04 14.90 -0.25
CA CYS A 15 26.35 13.70 0.24
C CYS A 15 24.85 14.00 0.23
N LEU A 16 24.25 14.02 -0.97
CA LEU A 16 22.80 13.88 -1.07
C LEU A 16 22.45 12.48 -0.53
N PRO A 17 21.49 12.35 0.40
CA PRO A 17 21.05 11.06 0.89
C PRO A 17 20.18 10.40 -0.17
N LEU A 18 20.81 9.77 -1.17
CA LEU A 18 20.13 8.94 -2.18
C LEU A 18 19.54 7.64 -1.59
N GLY A 19 19.68 7.39 -0.28
CA GLY A 19 19.30 6.12 0.35
C GLY A 19 17.83 5.97 0.77
N VAL A 20 17.01 7.04 0.78
CA VAL A 20 15.64 6.97 1.34
C VAL A 20 14.56 6.70 0.28
N ALA A 21 14.81 7.05 -0.98
CA ALA A 21 13.81 6.91 -2.04
C ALA A 21 13.55 5.46 -2.47
N GLN A 22 14.54 4.57 -2.34
CA GLN A 22 14.44 3.19 -2.81
C GLN A 22 13.56 2.32 -1.89
N ALA A 23 13.58 2.55 -0.58
CA ALA A 23 12.77 1.80 0.38
C ALA A 23 11.27 2.11 0.25
N GLN A 24 10.92 3.36 0.00
CA GLN A 24 9.53 3.80 -0.16
C GLN A 24 8.92 3.26 -1.46
N ALA A 25 9.68 3.22 -2.55
CA ALA A 25 9.23 2.66 -3.83
C ALA A 25 9.04 1.14 -3.78
N MET A 26 9.89 0.42 -3.04
CA MET A 26 9.75 -1.02 -2.86
C MET A 26 8.55 -1.38 -1.97
N SER A 27 8.31 -0.61 -0.90
CA SER A 27 7.09 -0.75 -0.07
C SER A 27 5.84 -0.51 -0.90
N SER A 28 5.79 0.56 -1.71
CA SER A 28 4.61 0.86 -2.52
C SER A 28 4.31 -0.22 -3.56
N ALA A 29 5.33 -0.81 -4.18
CA ALA A 29 5.15 -1.89 -5.13
C ALA A 29 4.60 -3.17 -4.46
N ASN A 30 5.09 -3.49 -3.27
CA ASN A 30 4.61 -4.62 -2.49
C ASN A 30 3.18 -4.42 -1.98
N ASP A 31 2.85 -3.21 -1.52
CA ASP A 31 1.50 -2.84 -1.10
C ASP A 31 0.51 -2.96 -2.27
N LEU A 32 0.88 -2.53 -3.48
CA LEU A 32 0.04 -2.70 -4.67
C LEU A 32 -0.18 -4.17 -5.03
N ALA A 33 0.87 -4.99 -5.00
CA ALA A 33 0.76 -6.42 -5.26
C ALA A 33 -0.10 -7.13 -4.20
N TYR A 34 0.05 -6.74 -2.93
CA TYR A 34 -0.77 -7.24 -1.84
C TYR A 34 -2.24 -6.85 -2.02
N CYS A 35 -2.48 -5.58 -2.30
CA CYS A 35 -3.81 -5.04 -2.55
C CYS A 35 -4.51 -5.72 -3.73
N ALA A 36 -3.79 -6.01 -4.81
CA ALA A 36 -4.32 -6.75 -5.96
C ALA A 36 -4.76 -8.17 -5.59
N ARG A 37 -3.98 -8.87 -4.74
CA ARG A 37 -4.35 -10.20 -4.23
C ARG A 37 -5.62 -10.16 -3.38
N LEU A 38 -5.70 -9.19 -2.45
CA LEU A 38 -6.90 -9.01 -1.63
C LEU A 38 -8.13 -8.68 -2.48
N SER A 39 -7.99 -7.79 -3.46
CA SER A 39 -9.08 -7.41 -4.37
C SER A 39 -9.61 -8.63 -5.14
N GLY A 40 -8.72 -9.49 -5.63
CA GLY A 40 -9.10 -10.72 -6.32
C GLY A 40 -9.85 -11.71 -5.43
N LEU A 41 -9.42 -11.88 -4.17
CA LEU A 41 -10.15 -12.70 -3.19
C LEU A 41 -11.53 -12.12 -2.89
N TYR A 42 -11.60 -10.80 -2.64
CA TYR A 42 -12.84 -10.11 -2.34
C TYR A 42 -13.83 -10.28 -3.50
N GLN A 43 -13.44 -9.95 -4.74
CA GLN A 43 -14.32 -10.06 -5.90
C GLN A 43 -14.82 -11.50 -6.13
N ARG A 44 -13.94 -12.50 -5.93
CA ARG A 44 -14.25 -13.90 -6.18
C ARG A 44 -15.22 -14.50 -5.17
N TYR A 45 -15.15 -14.07 -3.92
CA TYR A 45 -15.81 -14.77 -2.82
C TYR A 45 -16.75 -13.93 -1.97
N VAL A 46 -16.55 -12.61 -1.89
CA VAL A 46 -17.30 -11.70 -1.01
C VAL A 46 -18.12 -10.70 -1.82
N GLY A 47 -17.51 -10.00 -2.77
CA GLY A 47 -18.10 -8.88 -3.52
C GLY A 47 -19.29 -9.24 -4.42
N SER A 48 -19.51 -10.52 -4.70
CA SER A 48 -20.70 -11.02 -5.39
C SER A 48 -21.70 -11.71 -4.45
N ASN A 49 -21.24 -12.12 -3.25
CA ASN A 49 -21.88 -13.12 -2.42
C ASN A 49 -21.77 -12.74 -0.92
N GLU A 50 -22.71 -11.98 -0.39
CA GLU A 50 -22.94 -11.81 1.06
C GLU A 50 -23.50 -13.12 1.69
N TYR A 51 -22.87 -14.27 1.42
CA TYR A 51 -23.32 -15.63 1.76
C TYR A 51 -24.68 -16.00 1.16
N GLY A 52 -24.69 -17.00 0.26
CA GLY A 52 -25.91 -17.53 -0.32
C GLY A 52 -26.95 -17.90 0.75
N ARG A 53 -28.21 -17.51 0.46
CA ARG A 53 -29.51 -17.75 1.13
C ARG A 53 -30.09 -16.60 1.99
N HIS A 54 -31.08 -15.94 1.39
CA HIS A 54 -32.31 -15.41 2.00
C HIS A 54 -32.45 -13.94 2.39
N MET A 55 -31.54 -13.03 2.06
CA MET A 55 -31.84 -11.60 2.23
C MET A 55 -31.35 -10.83 1.01
N VAL A 56 -32.07 -9.79 0.63
CA VAL A 56 -31.68 -8.83 -0.40
C VAL A 56 -30.24 -8.42 -0.14
N ALA A 57 -29.29 -8.99 -0.89
CA ALA A 57 -27.87 -8.70 -0.71
C ALA A 57 -27.65 -7.28 -1.20
N THR A 58 -27.61 -6.33 -0.26
CA THR A 58 -27.19 -4.98 -0.56
C THR A 58 -25.75 -5.06 -1.06
N PRO A 59 -25.43 -4.51 -2.24
CA PRO A 59 -24.07 -4.53 -2.74
C PRO A 59 -23.17 -3.84 -1.70
N ASN A 60 -22.08 -4.50 -1.32
CA ASN A 60 -21.10 -3.94 -0.40
C ASN A 60 -20.29 -2.86 -1.14
N VAL A 61 -20.83 -1.63 -1.08
CA VAL A 61 -20.29 -0.44 -1.75
C VAL A 61 -18.86 -0.14 -1.28
N GLU A 62 -18.59 -0.35 0.01
CA GLU A 62 -17.28 -0.13 0.60
C GLU A 62 -16.22 -1.03 -0.02
N GLY A 63 -16.47 -2.34 -0.12
CA GLY A 63 -15.50 -3.24 -0.74
C GLY A 63 -15.37 -3.03 -2.26
N GLY A 64 -16.44 -2.64 -2.94
CA GLY A 64 -16.36 -2.21 -4.35
C GLY A 64 -15.47 -0.96 -4.53
N ALA A 65 -15.61 0.03 -3.66
CA ALA A 65 -14.79 1.24 -3.66
C ALA A 65 -13.31 0.92 -3.35
N ALA A 66 -13.05 0.08 -2.34
CA ALA A 66 -11.69 -0.33 -1.98
C ALA A 66 -10.99 -1.09 -3.13
N VAL A 67 -11.70 -1.93 -3.87
CA VAL A 67 -11.15 -2.55 -5.08
C VAL A 67 -10.81 -1.50 -6.14
N ALA A 68 -11.70 -0.54 -6.39
CA ALA A 68 -11.45 0.51 -7.38
C ALA A 68 -10.26 1.40 -6.99
N GLU A 69 -10.15 1.79 -5.72
CA GLU A 69 -9.03 2.55 -5.19
C GLU A 69 -7.70 1.77 -5.26
N CYS A 70 -7.75 0.47 -5.01
CA CYS A 70 -6.61 -0.42 -5.17
C CYS A 70 -6.06 -0.40 -6.59
N HIS A 71 -6.95 -0.50 -7.59
CA HIS A 71 -6.59 -0.43 -9.00
C HIS A 71 -6.07 0.96 -9.43
N GLN A 72 -6.51 2.03 -8.75
CA GLN A 72 -6.02 3.39 -8.97
C GLN A 72 -4.66 3.66 -8.30
N GLY A 73 -4.15 2.71 -7.52
CA GLY A 73 -2.87 2.82 -6.84
C GLY A 73 -2.96 3.28 -5.38
N ASN A 74 -4.16 3.50 -4.85
CA ASN A 74 -4.37 3.87 -3.45
C ASN A 74 -4.41 2.62 -2.55
N ALA A 75 -3.32 1.85 -2.57
CA ALA A 75 -3.21 0.62 -1.80
C ALA A 75 -3.29 0.88 -0.28
N ALA A 76 -2.71 1.98 0.21
CA ALA A 76 -2.67 2.29 1.63
C ALA A 76 -4.07 2.44 2.25
N ALA A 77 -5.02 3.06 1.55
CA ALA A 77 -6.40 3.17 2.01
C ALA A 77 -7.21 1.88 1.77
N SER A 78 -6.91 1.16 0.68
CA SER A 78 -7.69 0.00 0.25
C SER A 78 -7.39 -1.27 1.03
N ILE A 79 -6.12 -1.53 1.36
CA ILE A 79 -5.69 -2.73 2.07
C ILE A 79 -6.44 -2.95 3.39
N PRO A 80 -6.52 -2.00 4.35
CA PRO A 80 -7.17 -2.26 5.63
C PRO A 80 -8.66 -2.57 5.48
N VAL A 81 -9.33 -1.97 4.48
CA VAL A 81 -10.74 -2.25 4.18
C VAL A 81 -10.90 -3.68 3.66
N LEU A 82 -10.09 -4.06 2.66
CA LEU A 82 -10.17 -5.40 2.06
C LEU A 82 -9.79 -6.51 3.05
N GLU A 83 -8.76 -6.29 3.88
CA GLU A 83 -8.38 -7.24 4.94
C GLU A 83 -9.52 -7.45 5.94
N ARG A 84 -10.16 -6.37 6.39
CA ARG A 84 -11.30 -6.45 7.29
C ARG A 84 -12.45 -7.24 6.66
N LEU A 85 -12.85 -6.86 5.45
CA LEU A 85 -13.97 -7.51 4.76
C LEU A 85 -13.72 -9.01 4.52
N LEU A 86 -12.49 -9.38 4.15
CA LEU A 86 -12.11 -10.78 3.99
C LEU A 86 -12.08 -11.52 5.34
N SER A 87 -11.57 -10.88 6.39
CA SER A 87 -11.50 -11.48 7.73
C SER A 87 -12.89 -11.67 8.34
N ASP A 88 -13.77 -10.69 8.18
CA ASP A 88 -15.18 -10.72 8.62
C ASP A 88 -15.94 -11.83 7.87
N ALA A 89 -15.57 -12.10 6.61
CA ALA A 89 -16.03 -13.24 5.82
C ALA A 89 -15.28 -14.56 6.11
N GLY A 90 -14.45 -14.61 7.17
CA GLY A 90 -13.77 -15.82 7.62
C GLY A 90 -12.60 -16.30 6.74
N PHE A 91 -12.08 -15.47 5.84
CA PHE A 91 -10.91 -15.81 5.04
C PHE A 91 -9.61 -15.61 5.82
N THR A 92 -8.67 -16.54 5.66
CA THR A 92 -7.28 -16.35 6.07
C THR A 92 -6.60 -15.36 5.12
N LEU A 93 -6.04 -14.29 5.67
CA LEU A 93 -5.38 -13.25 4.87
C LEU A 93 -4.03 -13.73 4.29
N PRO A 94 -3.71 -13.35 3.05
CA PRO A 94 -2.39 -13.61 2.48
C PRO A 94 -1.29 -12.88 3.28
N PRO A 95 -0.05 -13.38 3.26
CA PRO A 95 1.07 -12.68 3.86
C PRO A 95 1.38 -11.40 3.08
N ARG A 96 1.67 -10.33 3.84
CA ARG A 96 2.30 -9.12 3.32
C ARG A 96 3.74 -9.47 2.95
N GLY A 97 4.15 -9.14 1.72
CA GLY A 97 5.45 -9.52 1.16
C GLY A 97 6.61 -8.80 1.82
#